data_AF-A0A239GY67-F1
#
_entry.id   AF-A0A239GY67-F1
#
_cell.length_a   1.000
_cell.length_b   1.000
_cell.length_c   1.000
_cell.angle_alpha   90.00
_cell.angle_beta   90.00
_cell.angle_gamma   90.00
#
_symmetry.space_group_name_H-M   'P 1'
#
loop_
_entity.id
_entity.type
_entity.pdbx_description
1 polymer ?
#
loop_
_entity_poly.entity_id
_entity_poly.type
_entity_poly.pdbx_seq_one_letter_code
_entity_poly.pdbx_strand_id
1 'polypeptide(L)'
;MEALADSHYPALFRAADTSAISCQQRLLAATALRLVALLLAAVLGSFDIDVGRLDVAAVAAAGTLCTALVVEVYLLTERPDRQWYESRAAAESTKTLAWRFAVGGQPFGKDAGDERGAETLLLRRFAKILGNLHSLPSQGETYDLQVTEEMRALRARSLDARKQAYRTGRIEDQSRWYSTRAWKHGRSVSRWSVLLASLETVGLIAAVLNAVSILSIDVPGIAGAIAAGGLAWVQTRQHQQLATAYGIAAQELADIASRIRWPETEPDWAHFVDEVEEAISREHTLWWASHV
;
A
#
# COMPACT_ATOMS: atom_id res chain seq x y z
N MET A 1 -22.28 0.18 20.75
CA MET A 1 -22.76 0.71 19.46
C MET A 1 -21.69 0.37 18.44
N GLU A 2 -21.96 -0.59 17.58
CA GLU A 2 -20.92 -1.19 16.73
C GLU A 2 -20.71 -0.35 15.47
N ALA A 3 -19.44 -0.04 15.20
CA ALA A 3 -18.97 0.53 13.94
C ALA A 3 -19.05 -0.53 12.82
N LEU A 4 -18.96 -0.13 11.55
CA LEU A 4 -18.82 -1.09 10.45
C LEU A 4 -17.47 -1.82 10.59
N ALA A 5 -17.52 -3.13 10.80
CA ALA A 5 -16.35 -4.00 10.72
C ALA A 5 -15.99 -4.28 9.25
N ASP A 6 -14.78 -4.79 9.01
CA ASP A 6 -14.31 -5.09 7.64
C ASP A 6 -15.22 -6.11 6.91
N SER A 7 -15.84 -7.03 7.66
CA SER A 7 -16.84 -7.98 7.15
C SER A 7 -18.13 -7.32 6.66
N HIS A 8 -18.45 -6.11 7.15
CA HIS A 8 -19.69 -5.40 6.84
C HIS A 8 -19.57 -4.53 5.57
N TYR A 9 -18.39 -4.46 4.96
CA TYR A 9 -18.18 -3.69 3.73
C TYR A 9 -18.77 -4.38 2.49
N PRO A 10 -18.96 -3.63 1.38
CA PRO A 10 -19.41 -4.20 0.11
C PRO A 10 -18.52 -5.34 -0.38
N ALA A 11 -19.09 -6.29 -1.12
CA ALA A 11 -18.33 -7.37 -1.75
C ALA A 11 -17.19 -6.85 -2.64
N LEU A 12 -17.41 -5.73 -3.35
CA LEU A 12 -16.39 -5.07 -4.16
C LEU A 12 -15.16 -4.64 -3.33
N PHE A 13 -15.37 -4.15 -2.10
CA PHE A 13 -14.28 -3.76 -1.22
C PHE A 13 -13.41 -4.97 -0.89
N ARG A 14 -14.01 -6.08 -0.44
CA ARG A 14 -13.27 -7.28 -0.05
C ARG A 14 -12.50 -7.88 -1.23
N ALA A 15 -13.10 -7.93 -2.41
CA ALA A 15 -12.45 -8.43 -3.62
C ALA A 15 -11.25 -7.54 -4.02
N ALA A 16 -11.45 -6.22 -4.03
CA ALA A 16 -10.40 -5.26 -4.35
C ALA A 16 -9.26 -5.25 -3.31
N ASP A 17 -9.58 -5.33 -2.02
CA ASP A 17 -8.60 -5.36 -0.93
C ASP A 17 -7.74 -6.63 -0.97
N THR A 18 -8.38 -7.80 -1.17
CA THR A 18 -7.68 -9.09 -1.32
C THR A 18 -6.76 -9.08 -2.55
N SER A 19 -7.24 -8.50 -3.66
CA SER A 19 -6.44 -8.32 -4.88
C SER A 19 -5.25 -7.39 -4.61
N ALA A 20 -5.45 -6.27 -3.92
CA ALA A 20 -4.40 -5.32 -3.57
C ALA A 20 -3.30 -5.97 -2.72
N ILE A 21 -3.68 -6.74 -1.70
CA ILE A 21 -2.73 -7.47 -0.83
C ILE A 21 -1.92 -8.47 -1.67
N SER A 22 -2.58 -9.25 -2.52
CA SER A 22 -1.94 -10.26 -3.36
C SER A 22 -0.94 -9.64 -4.34
N CYS A 23 -1.34 -8.56 -5.03
CA CYS A 23 -0.47 -7.83 -5.95
C CYS A 23 0.74 -7.22 -5.23
N GLN A 24 0.55 -6.64 -4.05
CA GLN A 24 1.64 -6.09 -3.24
C GLN A 24 2.65 -7.18 -2.84
N GLN A 25 2.17 -8.35 -2.42
CA GLN A 25 3.04 -9.48 -2.08
C GLN A 25 3.83 -9.96 -3.30
N ARG A 26 3.19 -10.11 -4.47
CA ARG A 26 3.87 -10.47 -5.72
C ARG A 26 4.96 -9.46 -6.10
N LEU A 27 4.64 -8.17 -6.05
CA LEU A 27 5.60 -7.09 -6.34
C LEU A 27 6.83 -7.22 -5.42
N LEU A 28 6.62 -7.25 -4.11
CA LEU A 28 7.71 -7.30 -3.13
C LEU A 28 8.52 -8.60 -3.23
N ALA A 29 7.87 -9.74 -3.46
CA ALA A 29 8.54 -11.02 -3.62
C ALA A 29 9.37 -11.08 -4.90
N ALA A 30 8.84 -10.60 -6.03
CA ALA A 30 9.56 -10.52 -7.29
C ALA A 30 10.76 -9.55 -7.20
N THR A 31 10.57 -8.36 -6.63
CA THR A 31 11.70 -7.43 -6.41
C THR A 31 12.76 -8.04 -5.49
N ALA A 32 12.36 -8.69 -4.39
CA ALA A 32 13.30 -9.36 -3.50
C ALA A 32 14.07 -10.48 -4.22
N LEU A 33 13.38 -11.34 -4.97
CA LEU A 33 13.99 -12.42 -5.75
C LEU A 33 14.99 -11.88 -6.77
N ARG A 34 14.64 -10.81 -7.50
CA ARG A 34 15.54 -10.15 -8.44
C ARG A 34 16.79 -9.62 -7.75
N LEU A 35 16.65 -8.90 -6.64
CA LEU A 35 17.78 -8.34 -5.90
C LEU A 35 18.69 -9.44 -5.34
N VAL A 36 18.11 -10.49 -4.76
CA VAL A 36 18.89 -11.65 -4.27
C VAL A 36 19.61 -12.35 -5.42
N ALA A 37 18.97 -12.55 -6.57
CA ALA A 37 19.60 -13.15 -7.74
C ALA A 37 20.78 -12.31 -8.26
N LEU A 38 20.67 -10.98 -8.27
CA LEU A 38 21.78 -10.08 -8.63
C LEU A 38 22.93 -10.14 -7.61
N LEU A 39 22.62 -10.22 -6.32
CA LEU A 39 23.63 -10.38 -5.26
C LEU A 39 24.36 -11.71 -5.38
N LEU A 40 23.63 -12.81 -5.60
CA LEU A 40 24.24 -14.13 -5.80
C LEU A 40 25.12 -14.16 -7.04
N ALA A 41 24.70 -13.53 -8.14
CA ALA A 41 25.53 -13.39 -9.33
C ALA A 41 26.85 -12.67 -9.04
N ALA A 42 26.80 -11.57 -8.29
CA ALA A 42 27.99 -10.82 -7.91
C ALA A 42 28.94 -11.65 -7.03
N VAL A 43 28.39 -12.39 -6.05
CA VAL A 43 29.18 -13.25 -5.15
C VAL A 43 29.80 -14.42 -5.93
N LEU A 44 29.02 -15.12 -6.75
CA LEU A 44 29.51 -16.27 -7.53
C LEU A 44 30.58 -15.84 -8.55
N GLY A 45 30.40 -14.68 -9.17
CA GLY A 45 31.38 -14.13 -10.12
C GLY A 45 32.69 -13.66 -9.47
N SER A 46 32.80 -13.63 -8.14
CA SER A 46 34.04 -13.33 -7.42
C SER A 46 34.90 -14.57 -7.11
N PHE A 47 34.43 -15.77 -7.48
CA PHE A 47 35.18 -17.02 -7.31
C PHE A 47 35.50 -17.62 -8.66
N ASP A 48 36.70 -18.19 -8.79
CA ASP A 48 37.09 -19.01 -9.93
C ASP A 48 37.12 -20.48 -9.47
N ILE A 49 36.20 -21.30 -9.97
CA ILE A 49 36.13 -22.74 -9.65
C ILE A 49 36.24 -23.53 -10.95
N ASP A 50 37.48 -23.78 -11.36
CA ASP A 50 37.81 -24.48 -12.59
C ASP A 50 37.53 -25.99 -12.50
N VAL A 51 36.64 -26.48 -13.36
CA VAL A 51 36.44 -27.90 -13.62
C VAL A 51 36.70 -28.16 -15.11
N GLY A 52 37.93 -28.56 -15.42
CA GLY A 52 38.38 -28.77 -16.79
C GLY A 52 38.58 -27.44 -17.53
N ARG A 53 37.75 -27.16 -18.54
CA ARG A 53 37.79 -25.89 -19.31
C ARG A 53 36.66 -24.93 -18.93
N LEU A 54 35.83 -25.30 -17.95
CA LEU A 54 34.67 -24.54 -17.51
C LEU A 54 34.92 -24.03 -16.11
N ASP A 55 34.75 -22.73 -15.91
CA ASP A 55 34.56 -22.16 -14.59
C ASP A 55 33.10 -22.35 -14.18
N VAL A 56 32.89 -23.22 -13.20
CA VAL A 56 31.55 -23.56 -12.71
C VAL A 56 30.92 -22.37 -11.99
N ALA A 57 31.73 -21.51 -11.36
CA ALA A 57 31.25 -20.33 -10.67
C ALA A 57 30.71 -19.28 -11.65
N ALA A 58 31.40 -19.03 -12.76
CA ALA A 58 30.89 -18.18 -13.85
C ALA A 58 29.59 -18.71 -14.48
N VAL A 59 29.47 -20.03 -14.70
CA VAL A 59 28.23 -20.62 -15.23
C VAL A 59 27.07 -20.44 -14.25
N ALA A 60 27.31 -20.66 -12.96
CA ALA A 60 26.31 -20.43 -11.92
C ALA A 60 25.91 -18.94 -11.83
N ALA A 61 26.89 -18.03 -11.89
CA ALA A 61 26.65 -16.58 -11.93
C ALA A 61 25.77 -16.18 -13.12
N ALA A 62 26.06 -16.71 -14.32
CA ALA A 62 25.25 -16.48 -15.51
C ALA A 62 23.79 -16.97 -15.34
N GLY A 63 23.59 -18.14 -14.71
CA GLY A 63 22.25 -18.65 -14.38
C GLY A 63 21.47 -17.73 -13.43
N THR A 64 22.14 -17.21 -12.40
CA THR A 64 21.51 -16.25 -11.46
C THR A 64 21.19 -14.90 -12.13
N LEU A 65 22.04 -14.38 -13.02
CA LEU A 65 21.74 -13.19 -13.82
C LEU A 65 20.55 -13.41 -14.76
N CYS A 66 20.48 -14.58 -15.41
CA CYS A 66 19.34 -14.94 -16.24
C CYS A 66 18.03 -14.95 -15.43
N THR A 67 18.07 -15.49 -14.21
CA THR A 67 16.92 -15.45 -13.28
C THR A 67 16.52 -14.01 -12.96
N ALA A 68 17.46 -13.13 -12.64
CA ALA A 68 17.18 -11.72 -12.38
C ALA A 68 16.55 -11.02 -13.59
N LEU A 69 17.02 -11.32 -14.80
CA LEU A 69 16.48 -10.79 -16.05
C LEU A 69 15.05 -11.27 -16.32
N VAL A 70 14.78 -12.57 -16.13
CA VAL A 70 13.43 -13.13 -16.29
C VAL A 70 12.45 -12.46 -15.31
N VAL A 71 12.87 -12.26 -14.05
CA VAL A 71 12.04 -11.58 -13.05
C VAL A 71 11.83 -10.11 -13.41
N GLU A 72 12.84 -9.43 -13.97
CA GLU A 72 12.68 -8.06 -14.46
C GLU A 72 11.69 -7.96 -15.62
N VAL A 73 11.77 -8.88 -16.58
CA VAL A 73 10.80 -8.95 -17.68
C VAL A 73 9.39 -9.15 -17.13
N TYR A 74 9.20 -10.06 -16.16
CA TYR A 74 7.93 -10.24 -15.46
C TYR A 74 7.43 -8.93 -14.82
N LEU A 75 8.28 -8.21 -14.08
CA LEU A 75 7.91 -6.94 -13.45
C LEU A 75 7.50 -5.88 -14.49
N LEU A 76 8.17 -5.84 -15.65
CA LEU A 76 7.90 -4.89 -16.72
C LEU A 76 6.64 -5.24 -17.55
N THR A 77 6.32 -6.53 -17.71
CA THR A 77 5.17 -7.00 -18.50
C THR A 77 3.90 -7.12 -17.66
N GLU A 78 3.96 -7.78 -16.50
CA GLU A 78 2.79 -8.03 -15.65
C GLU A 78 2.40 -6.80 -14.82
N ARG A 79 3.35 -5.91 -14.54
CA ARG A 79 3.14 -4.66 -13.80
C ARG A 79 2.32 -4.86 -12.51
N PRO A 80 2.76 -5.73 -11.58
CA PRO A 80 2.05 -5.96 -10.32
C PRO A 80 1.95 -4.69 -9.46
N ASP A 81 2.82 -3.71 -9.68
CA ASP A 81 2.75 -2.34 -9.14
C ASP A 81 1.47 -1.62 -9.56
N ARG A 82 1.13 -1.63 -10.85
CA ARG A 82 -0.10 -1.01 -11.36
C ARG A 82 -1.35 -1.74 -10.87
N GLN A 83 -1.33 -3.07 -10.91
CA GLN A 83 -2.45 -3.88 -10.43
C GLN A 83 -2.71 -3.66 -8.93
N TRP A 84 -1.63 -3.57 -8.13
CA TRP A 84 -1.72 -3.25 -6.72
C TRP A 84 -2.35 -1.88 -6.51
N TYR A 85 -1.89 -0.87 -7.25
CA TYR A 85 -2.41 0.49 -7.18
C TYR A 85 -3.91 0.55 -7.51
N GLU A 86 -4.32 0.02 -8.68
CA GLU A 86 -5.71 0.03 -9.13
C GLU A 86 -6.62 -0.67 -8.13
N SER A 87 -6.21 -1.84 -7.63
CA SER A 87 -6.96 -2.60 -6.62
C SER A 87 -7.08 -1.83 -5.30
N ARG A 88 -5.99 -1.22 -4.83
CA ARG A 88 -5.97 -0.42 -3.60
C ARG A 88 -6.87 0.81 -3.73
N ALA A 89 -6.80 1.53 -4.85
CA ALA A 89 -7.63 2.69 -5.11
C ALA A 89 -9.12 2.32 -5.18
N ALA A 90 -9.46 1.19 -5.79
CA ALA A 90 -10.84 0.70 -5.82
C ALA A 90 -11.35 0.27 -4.44
N ALA A 91 -10.52 -0.42 -3.63
CA ALA A 91 -10.87 -0.76 -2.26
C ALA A 91 -11.17 0.50 -1.44
N GLU A 92 -10.25 1.47 -1.43
CA GLU A 92 -10.39 2.71 -0.67
C GLU A 92 -11.59 3.55 -1.14
N SER A 93 -11.78 3.68 -2.46
CA SER A 93 -12.95 4.38 -3.01
C SER A 93 -14.27 3.71 -2.62
N THR A 94 -14.30 2.38 -2.63
CA THR A 94 -15.49 1.60 -2.22
C THR A 94 -15.76 1.78 -0.74
N LYS A 95 -14.72 1.77 0.11
CA LYS A 95 -14.82 2.00 1.55
C LYS A 95 -15.34 3.41 1.85
N THR A 96 -14.81 4.43 1.19
CA THR A 96 -15.28 5.82 1.29
C THR A 96 -16.75 5.95 0.90
N LEU A 97 -17.17 5.39 -0.23
CA LEU A 97 -18.57 5.41 -0.66
C LEU A 97 -19.48 4.65 0.31
N ALA A 98 -19.02 3.53 0.85
CA ALA A 98 -19.77 2.75 1.84
C ALA A 98 -20.01 3.57 3.11
N TRP A 99 -18.99 4.27 3.62
CA TRP A 99 -19.14 5.17 4.75
C TRP A 99 -20.06 6.34 4.43
N ARG A 100 -19.85 7.05 3.32
CA ARG A 100 -20.72 8.16 2.87
C ARG A 100 -22.18 7.71 2.81
N PHE A 101 -22.46 6.54 2.24
CA PHE A 101 -23.81 5.99 2.23
C PHE A 101 -24.33 5.68 3.64
N ALA A 102 -23.57 4.90 4.42
CA ALA A 102 -24.02 4.41 5.72
C ALA A 102 -24.26 5.54 6.73
N VAL A 103 -23.54 6.65 6.62
CA VAL A 103 -23.68 7.79 7.54
C VAL A 103 -24.49 8.94 6.96
N GLY A 104 -24.96 8.88 5.71
CA GLY A 104 -25.68 9.99 5.08
C GLY A 104 -24.81 11.17 4.64
N GLY A 105 -23.54 10.91 4.31
CA GLY A 105 -22.62 11.85 3.66
C GLY A 105 -22.98 12.14 2.21
N GLN A 106 -22.48 13.25 1.64
CA GLN A 106 -22.62 13.49 0.20
C GLN A 106 -21.94 12.38 -0.64
N PRO A 107 -22.53 11.95 -1.77
CA PRO A 107 -23.76 12.43 -2.40
C PRO A 107 -25.05 11.73 -1.93
N PHE A 108 -25.04 11.07 -0.77
CA PHE A 108 -26.12 10.25 -0.22
C PHE A 108 -26.83 10.91 0.97
N GLY A 109 -26.90 12.25 0.99
CA GLY A 109 -27.59 13.03 2.02
C GLY A 109 -29.02 12.53 2.27
N LYS A 110 -29.55 12.72 3.49
CA LYS A 110 -30.88 12.23 3.89
C LYS A 110 -32.01 13.24 3.65
N ASP A 111 -31.73 14.36 3.00
CA ASP A 111 -32.60 15.55 2.95
C ASP A 111 -33.96 15.34 2.23
N ALA A 112 -34.11 14.25 1.46
CA ALA A 112 -35.35 13.94 0.72
C ALA A 112 -35.99 12.59 1.08
N GLY A 113 -35.45 11.83 2.04
CA GLY A 113 -35.97 10.50 2.40
C GLY A 113 -35.91 9.44 1.28
N ASP A 114 -35.21 9.72 0.16
CA ASP A 114 -35.08 8.81 -0.98
C ASP A 114 -34.00 7.74 -0.75
N GLU A 115 -34.33 6.76 0.10
CA GLU A 115 -33.42 5.66 0.42
C GLU A 115 -33.10 4.79 -0.80
N ARG A 116 -34.08 4.57 -1.68
CA ARG A 116 -33.90 3.78 -2.92
C ARG A 116 -33.00 4.51 -3.92
N GLY A 117 -33.13 5.83 -4.05
CA GLY A 117 -32.26 6.65 -4.88
C GLY A 117 -30.82 6.63 -4.39
N ALA A 118 -30.61 6.70 -3.07
CA ALA A 118 -29.28 6.60 -2.47
C ALA A 118 -28.61 5.25 -2.76
N GLU A 119 -29.34 4.13 -2.59
CA GLU A 119 -28.83 2.80 -2.94
C GLU A 119 -28.53 2.66 -4.44
N THR A 120 -29.44 3.14 -5.29
CA THR A 120 -29.26 3.11 -6.75
C THR A 120 -28.03 3.91 -7.17
N LEU A 121 -27.82 5.09 -6.57
CA LEU A 121 -26.64 5.91 -6.80
C LEU A 121 -25.37 5.20 -6.34
N LEU A 122 -25.39 4.54 -5.18
CA LEU A 122 -24.24 3.81 -4.65
C LEU A 122 -23.84 2.67 -5.60
N LEU A 123 -24.80 1.86 -6.03
CA LEU A 123 -24.58 0.78 -6.99
C LEU A 123 -24.02 1.30 -8.33
N ARG A 124 -24.53 2.44 -8.83
CA ARG A 124 -23.97 3.09 -10.04
C ARG A 124 -22.52 3.52 -9.85
N ARG A 125 -22.18 4.07 -8.67
CA ARG A 125 -20.79 4.46 -8.35
C ARG A 125 -19.87 3.25 -8.25
N PHE A 126 -20.32 2.15 -7.64
CA PHE A 126 -19.58 0.89 -7.62
C PHE A 126 -19.39 0.30 -9.02
N ALA A 127 -20.43 0.33 -9.87
CA ALA A 127 -20.31 -0.11 -11.26
C ALA A 127 -19.27 0.72 -12.04
N LYS A 128 -19.17 2.03 -11.77
CA LYS A 128 -18.12 2.88 -12.36
C LYS A 128 -16.72 2.50 -11.87
N ILE A 129 -16.55 2.20 -10.58
CA ILE A 129 -15.27 1.72 -10.05
C ILE A 129 -14.89 0.39 -10.73
N LEU A 130 -15.82 -0.54 -10.82
CA LEU A 130 -15.61 -1.84 -11.45
C LEU A 130 -15.23 -1.70 -12.94
N GLY A 131 -15.89 -0.80 -13.67
CA GLY A 131 -15.61 -0.54 -15.08
C GLY A 131 -14.22 0.08 -15.33
N ASN A 132 -13.58 0.65 -14.31
CA ASN A 132 -12.23 1.20 -14.40
C ASN A 132 -11.13 0.18 -14.05
N LEU A 133 -11.49 -1.03 -13.60
CA LEU A 133 -10.53 -2.06 -13.22
C LEU A 133 -10.24 -2.99 -14.40
N HIS A 134 -8.96 -3.14 -14.74
CA HIS A 134 -8.54 -4.04 -15.84
C HIS A 134 -8.68 -5.51 -15.47
N SER A 135 -8.51 -5.85 -14.20
CA SER A 135 -8.70 -7.20 -13.69
C SER A 135 -9.07 -7.17 -12.21
N LEU A 136 -10.11 -7.92 -11.85
CA LEU A 136 -10.31 -8.39 -10.49
C LEU A 136 -10.31 -9.91 -10.55
N PRO A 137 -9.53 -10.62 -9.73
CA PRO A 137 -9.70 -12.04 -9.59
C PRO A 137 -11.14 -12.30 -9.13
N SER A 138 -11.94 -13.00 -9.93
CA SER A 138 -13.26 -13.46 -9.55
C SER A 138 -13.09 -14.56 -8.49
N GLN A 139 -12.92 -14.17 -7.23
CA GLN A 139 -13.05 -15.13 -6.14
C GLN A 139 -14.53 -15.53 -6.08
N GLY A 140 -14.78 -16.81 -6.30
CA GLY A 140 -16.08 -17.36 -6.65
C GLY A 140 -17.14 -17.34 -5.55
N GLU A 141 -18.36 -17.59 -6.05
CA GLU A 141 -19.49 -18.29 -5.43
C GLU A 141 -20.23 -17.71 -4.22
N THR A 142 -19.79 -16.61 -3.61
CA THR A 142 -20.63 -15.96 -2.58
C THR A 142 -21.44 -14.83 -3.18
N TYR A 143 -22.78 -14.98 -3.18
CA TYR A 143 -23.73 -13.90 -3.46
C TYR A 143 -23.65 -12.82 -2.36
N ASP A 144 -22.54 -12.11 -2.33
CA ASP A 144 -22.32 -11.06 -1.35
C ASP A 144 -22.92 -9.73 -1.82
N LEU A 145 -23.61 -9.07 -0.89
CA LEU A 145 -24.30 -7.82 -1.19
C LEU A 145 -23.31 -6.66 -1.34
N GLN A 146 -23.54 -5.83 -2.36
CA GLN A 146 -22.85 -4.55 -2.50
C GLN A 146 -23.41 -3.50 -1.52
N VAL A 147 -24.70 -3.60 -1.20
CA VAL A 147 -25.34 -2.82 -0.13
C VAL A 147 -25.67 -3.80 1.00
N THR A 148 -24.84 -3.79 2.04
CA THR A 148 -24.97 -4.71 3.19
C THR A 148 -26.08 -4.27 4.14
N GLU A 149 -26.58 -5.20 4.94
CA GLU A 149 -27.64 -4.90 5.90
C GLU A 149 -27.14 -3.99 7.03
N GLU A 150 -25.88 -4.12 7.42
CA GLU A 150 -25.24 -3.29 8.42
C GLU A 150 -25.10 -1.84 7.95
N MET A 151 -24.84 -1.62 6.66
CA MET A 151 -24.85 -0.27 6.07
C MET A 151 -26.24 0.36 6.13
N ARG A 152 -27.30 -0.40 5.79
CA ARG A 152 -28.69 0.08 5.91
C ARG A 152 -29.06 0.34 7.37
N ALA A 153 -28.72 -0.59 8.25
CA ALA A 153 -29.01 -0.50 9.68
C ALA A 153 -28.33 0.72 10.31
N LEU A 154 -27.07 1.03 9.94
CA LEU A 154 -26.40 2.25 10.38
C LEU A 154 -27.08 3.51 9.80
N ARG A 155 -27.43 3.48 8.52
CA ARG A 155 -28.09 4.60 7.81
C ARG A 155 -29.47 4.95 8.36
N ALA A 156 -30.19 3.97 8.90
CA ALA A 156 -31.50 4.14 9.51
C ALA A 156 -31.44 4.76 10.92
N ARG A 157 -30.26 4.89 11.53
CA ARG A 157 -30.12 5.46 12.88
C ARG A 157 -30.25 6.99 12.88
N SER A 158 -30.50 7.53 14.09
CA SER A 158 -30.48 8.98 14.33
C SER A 158 -29.15 9.61 13.92
N LEU A 159 -29.18 10.91 13.62
CA LEU A 159 -27.99 11.68 13.26
C LEU A 159 -26.88 11.53 14.30
N ASP A 160 -27.18 11.66 15.59
CA ASP A 160 -26.18 11.52 16.65
C ASP A 160 -25.58 10.11 16.73
N ALA A 161 -26.39 9.07 16.51
CA ALA A 161 -25.90 7.71 16.49
C ALA A 161 -24.97 7.45 15.29
N ARG A 162 -25.27 8.02 14.11
CA ARG A 162 -24.40 7.98 12.93
C ARG A 162 -23.11 8.77 13.15
N LYS A 163 -23.19 9.98 13.74
CA LYS A 163 -22.03 10.80 14.10
C LYS A 163 -21.06 10.02 14.99
N GLN A 164 -21.57 9.39 16.05
CA GLN A 164 -20.74 8.64 16.99
C GLN A 164 -20.11 7.38 16.35
N ALA A 165 -20.88 6.66 15.52
CA ALA A 165 -20.37 5.51 14.78
C ALA A 165 -19.28 5.90 13.76
N TYR A 166 -19.47 7.01 13.04
CA TYR A 166 -18.49 7.56 12.09
C TYR A 166 -17.22 8.03 12.80
N ARG A 167 -17.38 8.73 13.92
CA ARG A 167 -16.26 9.20 14.74
C ARG A 167 -15.34 8.06 15.14
N THR A 168 -15.90 7.05 15.77
CA THR A 168 -15.15 5.94 16.37
C THR A 168 -14.70 4.93 15.33
N GLY A 169 -15.58 4.57 14.41
CA GLY A 169 -15.38 3.52 13.42
C GLY A 169 -14.63 3.94 12.17
N ARG A 170 -14.57 5.24 11.86
CA ARG A 170 -13.93 5.73 10.64
C ARG A 170 -12.84 6.75 10.93
N ILE A 171 -13.16 7.84 11.62
CA ILE A 171 -12.20 8.94 11.80
C ILE A 171 -11.08 8.55 12.77
N GLU A 172 -11.44 8.15 14.00
CA GLU A 172 -10.46 7.83 15.04
C GLU A 172 -9.66 6.57 14.68
N ASP A 173 -10.31 5.58 14.06
CA ASP A 173 -9.63 4.39 13.55
C ASP A 173 -8.61 4.73 12.45
N GLN A 174 -9.02 5.50 11.43
CA GLN A 174 -8.13 5.91 10.35
C GLN A 174 -6.97 6.79 10.85
N SER A 175 -7.22 7.72 11.78
CA SER A 175 -6.18 8.55 12.38
C SER A 175 -5.16 7.72 13.19
N ARG A 176 -5.64 6.74 13.95
CA ARG A 176 -4.76 5.79 14.67
C ARG A 176 -3.96 4.93 13.70
N TRP A 177 -4.57 4.49 12.62
CA TRP A 177 -3.90 3.72 11.58
C TRP A 177 -2.78 4.54 10.92
N TYR A 178 -3.06 5.79 10.52
CA TYR A 178 -2.07 6.71 9.93
C TYR A 178 -0.91 7.00 10.88
N SER A 179 -1.19 7.40 12.12
CA SER A 179 -0.14 7.69 13.12
C SER A 179 0.75 6.47 13.39
N THR A 180 0.16 5.28 13.53
CA THR A 180 0.89 4.03 13.72
C THR A 180 1.76 3.69 12.50
N ARG A 181 1.23 3.88 11.29
CA ARG A 181 1.96 3.64 10.03
C ARG A 181 3.13 4.61 9.88
N ALA A 182 2.91 5.90 10.12
CA ALA A 182 3.94 6.93 10.09
C ALA A 182 5.11 6.58 11.00
N TRP A 183 4.82 6.19 12.25
CA TRP A 183 5.85 5.78 13.22
C TRP A 183 6.62 4.52 12.79
N LYS A 184 5.93 3.48 12.32
CA LYS A 184 6.57 2.23 11.84
C LYS A 184 7.49 2.49 10.64
N HIS A 185 7.06 3.35 9.72
CA HIS A 185 7.87 3.75 8.57
C HIS A 185 9.05 4.62 8.99
N GLY A 186 8.87 5.59 9.89
CA GLY A 186 9.96 6.40 10.45
C GLY A 186 11.05 5.57 11.15
N ARG A 187 10.65 4.56 11.95
CA ARG A 187 11.62 3.60 12.52
C ARG A 187 12.35 2.79 11.47
N SER A 188 11.68 2.46 10.37
CA SER A 188 12.31 1.72 9.27
C SER A 188 13.30 2.58 8.52
N VAL A 189 13.04 3.88 8.32
CA VAL A 189 14.02 4.84 7.79
C VAL A 189 15.28 4.84 8.64
N SER A 190 15.16 5.08 9.95
CA SER A 190 16.33 5.11 10.85
C SER A 190 17.14 3.81 10.84
N ARG A 191 16.46 2.64 10.89
CA ARG A 191 17.15 1.34 10.82
C ARG A 191 17.90 1.14 9.51
N TRP A 192 17.29 1.46 8.37
CA TRP A 192 17.91 1.31 7.06
C TRP A 192 19.06 2.29 6.85
N SER A 193 18.94 3.53 7.33
CA SER A 193 20.04 4.50 7.30
C SER A 193 21.26 4.00 8.08
N VAL A 194 21.06 3.46 9.29
CA VAL A 194 22.17 2.90 10.09
C VAL A 194 22.76 1.66 9.41
N LEU A 195 21.93 0.77 8.88
CA LEU A 195 22.38 -0.43 8.18
C LEU A 195 23.22 -0.10 6.95
N LEU A 196 22.74 0.79 6.09
CA LEU A 196 23.46 1.20 4.86
C LEU A 196 24.77 1.92 5.19
N ALA A 197 24.76 2.86 6.15
CA ALA A 197 25.99 3.53 6.58
C ALA A 197 27.03 2.54 7.16
N SER A 198 26.56 1.51 7.88
CA SER A 198 27.44 0.46 8.41
C SER A 198 28.02 -0.39 7.27
N LEU A 199 27.19 -0.77 6.28
CA LEU A 199 27.65 -1.51 5.09
C LEU A 199 28.67 -0.73 4.28
N GLU A 200 28.44 0.57 4.07
CA GLU A 200 29.41 1.46 3.38
C GLU A 200 30.73 1.56 4.14
N THR A 201 30.67 1.66 5.48
CA THR A 201 31.87 1.68 6.33
C THR A 201 32.66 0.38 6.21
N VAL A 202 31.97 -0.77 6.25
CA VAL A 202 32.60 -2.09 6.06
C VAL A 202 33.18 -2.23 4.66
N GLY A 203 32.45 -1.78 3.63
CA GLY A 203 32.93 -1.78 2.25
C GLY A 203 34.19 -0.92 2.07
N LEU A 204 34.24 0.24 2.71
CA LEU A 204 35.42 1.11 2.71
C LEU A 204 36.64 0.43 3.37
N ILE A 205 36.44 -0.18 4.55
CA ILE A 205 37.52 -0.93 5.23
C ILE A 205 38.00 -2.09 4.36
N ALA A 206 37.09 -2.85 3.77
CA ALA A 206 37.44 -3.95 2.87
C ALA A 206 38.22 -3.46 1.64
N ALA A 207 37.83 -2.33 1.05
CA ALA A 207 38.53 -1.72 -0.08
C ALA A 207 39.97 -1.33 0.28
N VAL A 208 40.18 -0.73 1.46
CA VAL A 208 41.52 -0.38 1.94
C VAL A 208 42.36 -1.64 2.18
N LEU A 209 41.81 -2.68 2.84
CA LEU A 209 42.54 -3.93 3.08
C LEU A 209 42.89 -4.66 1.77
N ASN A 210 41.99 -4.64 0.79
CA ASN A 210 42.24 -5.22 -0.52
C ASN A 210 43.36 -4.47 -1.27
N ALA A 211 43.44 -3.14 -1.13
CA ALA A 211 44.49 -2.33 -1.74
C ALA A 211 45.91 -2.66 -1.24
N VAL A 212 46.03 -3.26 -0.05
CA VAL A 212 47.30 -3.75 0.50
C VAL A 212 47.49 -5.26 0.26
N SER A 213 46.69 -5.86 -0.63
CA SER A 213 46.74 -7.28 -1.01
C SER A 213 46.58 -8.26 0.16
N ILE A 214 45.84 -7.87 1.20
CA ILE A 214 45.56 -8.72 2.37
C ILE A 214 44.45 -9.74 2.04
N LEU A 215 43.56 -9.41 1.10
CA LEU A 215 42.39 -10.22 0.75
C LEU A 215 42.62 -10.95 -0.57
N SER A 216 42.17 -12.20 -0.65
CA SER A 216 42.26 -13.06 -1.84
C SER A 216 40.97 -13.11 -2.67
N ILE A 217 39.94 -12.36 -2.27
CA ILE A 217 38.60 -12.32 -2.87
C ILE A 217 38.22 -10.84 -3.06
N ASP A 218 37.41 -10.54 -4.07
CA ASP A 218 36.83 -9.20 -4.30
C ASP A 218 35.73 -8.85 -3.27
N VAL A 219 36.12 -8.76 -2.00
CA VAL A 219 35.26 -8.31 -0.89
C VAL A 219 34.67 -6.91 -1.15
N PRO A 220 35.41 -5.93 -1.73
CA PRO A 220 34.84 -4.63 -2.07
C PRO A 220 33.69 -4.72 -3.08
N GLY A 221 33.82 -5.53 -4.14
CA GLY A 221 32.75 -5.75 -5.11
C GLY A 221 31.49 -6.35 -4.49
N ILE A 222 31.65 -7.37 -3.64
CA ILE A 222 30.54 -8.01 -2.91
C ILE A 222 29.86 -7.00 -1.96
N ALA A 223 30.64 -6.23 -1.19
CA ALA A 223 30.10 -5.23 -0.28
C ALA A 223 29.33 -4.13 -1.04
N GLY A 224 29.88 -3.67 -2.18
CA GLY A 224 29.22 -2.72 -3.08
C GLY A 224 27.90 -3.24 -3.64
N ALA A 225 27.86 -4.51 -4.06
CA ALA A 225 26.63 -5.15 -4.53
C ALA A 225 25.56 -5.21 -3.43
N ILE A 226 25.94 -5.61 -2.20
CA ILE A 226 25.04 -5.64 -1.03
C ILE A 226 24.49 -4.24 -0.73
N ALA A 227 25.35 -3.22 -0.73
CA ALA A 227 24.93 -1.83 -0.49
C ALA A 227 23.95 -1.34 -1.57
N ALA A 228 24.27 -1.59 -2.85
CA ALA A 228 23.41 -1.22 -3.98
C ALA A 228 22.05 -1.94 -3.94
N GLY A 229 22.04 -3.25 -3.64
CA GLY A 229 20.82 -4.03 -3.48
C GLY A 229 19.97 -3.56 -2.29
N GLY A 230 20.62 -3.24 -1.16
CA GLY A 230 19.97 -2.65 0.00
C GLY A 230 19.36 -1.27 -0.30
N LEU A 231 20.07 -0.41 -1.03
CA LEU A 231 19.57 0.89 -1.46
C LEU A 231 18.38 0.74 -2.41
N ALA A 232 18.46 -0.16 -3.39
CA ALA A 232 17.35 -0.46 -4.30
C ALA A 232 16.11 -0.94 -3.53
N TRP A 233 16.28 -1.81 -2.53
CA TRP A 233 15.18 -2.26 -1.68
C TRP A 233 14.56 -1.11 -0.87
N VAL A 234 15.38 -0.22 -0.30
CA VAL A 234 14.90 0.97 0.42
C VAL A 234 14.11 1.89 -0.51
N GLN A 235 14.59 2.10 -1.74
CA GLN A 235 13.90 2.87 -2.76
C GLN A 235 12.55 2.25 -3.14
N THR A 236 12.47 0.93 -3.31
CA THR A 236 11.20 0.24 -3.56
C THR A 236 10.21 0.41 -2.40
N ARG A 237 10.69 0.41 -1.15
CA ARG A 237 9.83 0.46 0.04
C ARG A 237 9.37 1.86 0.43
N GLN A 238 9.98 2.90 -0.13
CA GLN A 238 9.62 4.32 0.02
C GLN A 238 9.28 4.75 1.46
N HIS A 239 10.01 4.22 2.45
CA HIS A 239 9.66 4.39 3.86
C HIS A 239 9.59 5.86 4.30
N GLN A 240 10.44 6.71 3.74
CA GLN A 240 10.45 8.14 4.07
C GLN A 240 9.20 8.87 3.55
N GLN A 241 8.83 8.63 2.29
CA GLN A 241 7.63 9.23 1.69
C GLN A 241 6.36 8.78 2.44
N LEU A 242 6.25 7.48 2.73
CA LEU A 242 5.14 6.92 3.51
C LEU A 242 5.07 7.49 4.93
N ALA A 243 6.20 7.65 5.62
CA ALA A 243 6.21 8.23 6.96
C ALA A 243 5.67 9.66 6.97
N THR A 244 6.10 10.48 6.01
CA THR A 244 5.66 11.88 5.87
C THR A 244 4.19 11.98 5.49
N ALA A 245 3.76 11.25 4.45
CA ALA A 245 2.38 11.29 3.96
C ALA A 245 1.38 10.89 5.05
N TYR A 246 1.62 9.77 5.75
CA TYR A 246 0.76 9.35 6.86
C TYR A 246 0.83 10.28 8.06
N GLY A 247 1.99 10.90 8.33
CA GLY A 247 2.13 11.89 9.40
C GLY A 247 1.26 13.13 9.16
N ILE A 248 1.29 13.67 7.95
CA ILE A 248 0.47 14.83 7.55
C ILE A 248 -1.01 14.46 7.59
N ALA A 249 -1.41 13.34 6.97
CA ALA A 249 -2.79 12.89 6.94
C ALA A 249 -3.36 12.65 8.34
N ALA A 250 -2.57 12.14 9.28
CA ALA A 250 -2.99 11.97 10.68
C ALA A 250 -3.32 13.32 11.35
N GLN A 251 -2.53 14.36 11.10
CA GLN A 251 -2.75 15.71 11.65
C GLN A 251 -3.94 16.40 11.00
N GLU A 252 -4.05 16.34 9.67
CA GLU A 252 -5.22 16.88 8.95
C GLU A 252 -6.51 16.23 9.42
N LEU A 253 -6.53 14.90 9.54
CA LEU A 253 -7.70 14.19 10.01
C LEU A 253 -8.03 14.49 11.48
N ALA A 254 -7.02 14.68 12.34
CA ALA A 254 -7.23 15.09 13.73
C ALA A 254 -7.84 16.50 13.83
N ASP A 255 -7.41 17.43 12.99
CA ASP A 255 -7.97 18.77 12.90
C ASP A 255 -9.44 18.75 12.46
N ILE A 256 -9.77 18.01 11.39
CA ILE A 256 -11.15 17.87 10.93
C ILE A 256 -12.01 17.15 11.99
N ALA A 257 -11.46 16.12 12.65
CA ALA A 257 -12.13 15.37 13.71
C ALA A 257 -12.56 16.25 14.89
N SER A 258 -11.78 17.30 15.20
CA SER A 258 -12.11 18.25 16.28
C SER A 258 -13.43 18.99 16.05
N ARG A 259 -13.89 19.06 14.78
CA ARG A 259 -15.05 19.80 14.30
C ARG A 259 -16.30 18.93 14.10
N ILE A 260 -16.23 17.63 14.41
CA ILE A 260 -17.31 16.65 14.18
C ILE A 260 -18.64 16.98 14.85
N ARG A 261 -18.63 17.81 15.90
CA ARG A 261 -19.85 18.23 16.62
C ARG A 261 -20.50 19.49 16.03
N TRP A 262 -19.84 20.20 15.12
CA TRP A 262 -20.35 21.45 14.55
C TRP A 262 -21.58 21.29 13.64
N PRO A 263 -21.69 20.23 12.82
CA PRO A 263 -22.88 20.06 11.99
C PRO A 263 -24.12 19.79 12.84
N GLU A 264 -25.12 20.67 12.81
CA GLU A 264 -26.37 20.49 13.58
C GLU A 264 -27.47 19.83 12.75
N THR A 265 -27.41 19.96 11.42
CA THR A 265 -28.44 19.48 10.48
C THR A 265 -27.93 18.32 9.61
N GLU A 266 -28.85 17.59 8.96
CA GLU A 266 -28.49 16.52 7.99
C GLU A 266 -27.69 17.05 6.78
N PRO A 267 -28.03 18.22 6.16
CA PRO A 267 -27.22 18.80 5.10
C PRO A 267 -25.79 19.15 5.54
N ASP A 268 -25.65 19.81 6.70
CA ASP A 268 -24.34 20.19 7.24
C ASP A 268 -23.50 18.94 7.53
N TRP A 269 -24.14 17.91 8.07
CA TRP A 269 -23.49 16.63 8.31
C TRP A 269 -23.05 15.96 7.01
N ALA A 270 -23.89 16.00 5.99
CA ALA A 270 -23.58 15.42 4.70
C ALA A 270 -22.34 16.08 4.07
N HIS A 271 -22.23 17.41 4.18
CA HIS A 271 -21.08 18.19 3.74
C HIS A 271 -19.82 17.89 4.56
N PHE A 272 -19.93 17.85 5.90
CA PHE A 272 -18.81 17.51 6.77
C PHE A 272 -18.21 16.12 6.46
N VAL A 273 -19.06 15.13 6.19
CA VAL A 273 -18.60 13.79 5.81
C VAL A 273 -17.87 13.81 4.46
N ASP A 274 -18.31 14.65 3.52
CA ASP A 274 -17.61 14.84 2.24
C ASP A 274 -16.20 15.38 2.45
N GLU A 275 -16.05 16.44 3.26
CA GLU A 275 -14.75 17.03 3.61
C GLU A 275 -13.80 16.01 4.25
N VAL A 276 -14.29 15.23 5.20
CA VAL A 276 -13.50 14.18 5.87
C VAL A 276 -13.04 13.13 4.87
N GLU A 277 -13.96 12.58 4.08
CA GLU A 277 -13.63 11.51 3.13
C GLU A 277 -12.80 12.01 1.95
N GLU A 278 -12.93 13.28 1.56
CA GLU A 278 -12.05 13.90 0.58
C GLU A 278 -10.63 14.05 1.14
N ALA A 279 -10.48 14.47 2.40
CA ALA A 279 -9.17 14.51 3.06
C ALA A 279 -8.51 13.13 3.12
N ILE A 280 -9.28 12.09 3.47
CA ILE A 280 -8.80 10.69 3.43
C ILE A 280 -8.42 10.29 2.00
N SER A 281 -9.20 10.68 0.99
CA SER A 281 -8.93 10.32 -0.41
C SER A 281 -7.71 11.04 -1.00
N ARG A 282 -7.45 12.29 -0.59
CA ARG A 282 -6.28 13.07 -1.07
C ARG A 282 -4.95 12.42 -0.69
N GLU A 283 -4.86 11.79 0.47
CA GLU A 283 -3.66 11.04 0.88
C GLU A 283 -3.34 9.93 -0.13
N HIS A 284 -4.34 9.18 -0.58
CA HIS A 284 -4.15 8.12 -1.57
C HIS A 284 -3.68 8.65 -2.94
N THR A 285 -4.16 9.83 -3.35
CA THR A 285 -3.73 10.47 -4.61
C THR A 285 -2.32 11.06 -4.52
N LEU A 286 -1.96 11.67 -3.38
CA LEU A 286 -0.59 12.15 -3.14
C LEU A 286 0.42 11.01 -3.11
N TRP A 287 0.03 9.87 -2.52
CA TRP A 287 0.80 8.65 -2.59
C TRP A 287 0.95 8.13 -4.03
N TRP A 288 -0.08 8.23 -4.87
CA TRP A 288 0.01 7.85 -6.28
C TRP A 288 0.95 8.73 -7.09
N ALA A 289 0.91 10.05 -6.88
CA ALA A 289 1.78 10.99 -7.57
C ALA A 289 3.28 10.76 -7.27
N SER A 290 3.61 10.01 -6.21
CA SER A 290 4.98 9.60 -5.91
C SER A 290 5.37 8.24 -6.53
N HIS A 291 4.43 7.51 -7.14
CA HIS A 291 4.62 6.21 -7.79
C HIS A 291 4.58 6.27 -9.34
N VAL A 292 4.28 7.44 -9.91
CA VAL A 292 4.36 7.75 -11.35
C VAL A 292 5.62 8.57 -11.61
#